data_AF-A0A1V2LNJ2-F1
#
_entry.id   AF-A0A1V2LNJ2-F1
#
_cell.length_a   1.000
_cell.length_b   1.000
_cell.length_c   1.000
_cell.angle_alpha   90.00
_cell.angle_beta   90.00
_cell.angle_gamma   90.00
#
_symmetry.space_group_name_H-M   'P 1'
#
loop_
_entity.id
_entity.type
_entity.pdbx_description
1 polymer ?
#
loop_
_entity_poly.entity_id
_entity_poly.type
_entity_poly.pdbx_seq_one_letter_code
_entity_poly.pdbx_strand_id
1 'polypeptide(L)'
;MISRLLFDYDARYNFNKYLPVIESIYDNECSDYANIPEKFKGNDLLVFQRVLAQIRKQTHTINPLLLKLENDLIEKAAERGSRDALSTLSFMALEGKGEGWSEEDKTTAKSYIKELMELEHPLTFKLAADRELKGYTDSLERKCAESNDTPNDDLIPTFDLSFSTITESPKQLGRAISLYEHFLSLDSRSTIAAAAHRSLGMIYFRTQQLGKSKEHFEKAVELAPSTDNPQAHFFLGLLNETDPLVARYHFQMAASEGFRESFANLGYLELNVFNDLYKSREWFALGAELGVPECIVGLFDVAMRKKDYRKARAIVEKAERQGVSNLLKEVRKDSVELAISEADRIIEVAEEPQARQQSNPRRKSTRWDL
;
A
#
# COMPACT_ATOMS: atom_id res chain seq x y z
N MET A 1 -13.16 6.20 -19.28
CA MET A 1 -12.54 6.27 -17.94
C MET A 1 -12.96 7.54 -17.22
N ILE A 2 -12.63 8.74 -17.73
CA ILE A 2 -12.93 10.02 -17.06
C ILE A 2 -14.42 10.23 -16.78
N SER A 3 -15.30 9.96 -17.76
CA SER A 3 -16.75 10.12 -17.58
C SER A 3 -17.34 9.18 -16.51
N ARG A 4 -16.73 8.00 -16.29
CA ARG A 4 -17.14 7.07 -15.23
C ARG A 4 -16.74 7.62 -13.86
N LEU A 5 -15.49 8.06 -13.72
CA LEU A 5 -15.01 8.67 -12.47
C LEU A 5 -15.79 9.95 -12.12
N LEU A 6 -16.10 10.80 -13.09
CA LEU A 6 -16.94 11.98 -12.87
C LEU A 6 -18.34 11.61 -12.35
N PHE A 7 -18.89 10.49 -12.82
CA PHE A 7 -20.16 9.96 -12.31
C PHE A 7 -20.01 9.43 -10.88
N ASP A 8 -18.95 8.66 -10.60
CA ASP A 8 -18.68 8.09 -9.27
C ASP A 8 -18.45 9.18 -8.20
N TYR A 9 -17.97 10.36 -8.59
CA TYR A 9 -17.81 11.54 -7.71
C TYR A 9 -18.98 12.54 -7.76
N ASP A 10 -20.14 12.16 -8.33
CA ASP A 10 -21.34 13.02 -8.45
C ASP A 10 -21.07 14.39 -9.08
N ALA A 11 -20.22 14.44 -10.11
CA ALA A 11 -19.86 15.69 -10.77
C ALA A 11 -21.07 16.33 -11.47
N ARG A 12 -21.26 17.64 -11.26
CA ARG A 12 -22.34 18.41 -11.90
C ARG A 12 -22.19 18.50 -13.42
N TYR A 13 -20.96 18.47 -13.93
CA TYR A 13 -20.65 18.70 -15.33
C TYR A 13 -20.03 17.48 -15.99
N ASN A 14 -20.30 17.30 -17.28
CA ASN A 14 -19.69 16.26 -18.08
C ASN A 14 -18.26 16.64 -18.51
N PHE A 15 -17.49 15.63 -18.96
CA PHE A 15 -16.11 15.82 -19.39
C PHE A 15 -15.96 16.90 -20.48
N ASN A 16 -16.89 16.99 -21.43
CA ASN A 16 -16.85 17.99 -22.50
C ASN A 16 -16.88 19.43 -21.98
N LYS A 17 -17.46 19.68 -20.80
CA LYS A 17 -17.43 21.01 -20.18
C LYS A 17 -16.10 21.31 -19.49
N TYR A 18 -15.39 20.30 -19.02
CA TYR A 18 -14.05 20.40 -18.42
C TYR A 18 -12.93 20.40 -19.46
N LEU A 19 -13.19 19.93 -20.68
CA LEU A 19 -12.20 19.89 -21.77
C LEU A 19 -11.52 21.26 -22.03
N PRO A 20 -12.23 22.40 -22.08
CA PRO A 20 -11.59 23.71 -22.26
C PRO A 20 -10.62 24.07 -21.13
N VAL A 21 -10.83 23.56 -19.92
CA VAL A 21 -9.90 23.77 -18.80
C VAL A 21 -8.60 23.02 -19.08
N ILE A 22 -8.69 21.77 -19.53
CA ILE A 22 -7.52 20.97 -19.92
C ILE A 22 -6.81 21.61 -21.12
N GLU A 23 -7.55 21.95 -22.18
CA GLU A 23 -7.02 22.58 -23.39
C GLU A 23 -6.29 23.88 -23.06
N SER A 24 -6.84 24.71 -22.16
CA SER A 24 -6.20 25.97 -21.76
C SER A 24 -4.81 25.81 -21.15
N ILE A 25 -4.43 24.63 -20.67
CA ILE A 25 -3.12 24.37 -20.06
C ILE A 25 -2.14 23.85 -21.10
N TYR A 26 -2.64 23.06 -22.06
CA TYR A 26 -1.83 22.60 -23.18
C TYR A 26 -1.55 23.75 -24.17
N ASP A 27 -2.52 24.63 -24.39
CA ASP A 27 -2.37 25.77 -25.29
C ASP A 27 -1.53 26.91 -24.67
N ASN A 28 -1.60 27.07 -23.35
CA ASN A 28 -0.75 28.01 -22.62
C ASN A 28 0.50 27.30 -22.09
N GLU A 29 1.42 26.92 -22.98
CA GLU A 29 2.77 26.45 -22.59
C GLU A 29 3.57 27.47 -21.74
N CYS A 30 3.05 28.69 -21.52
CA CYS A 30 3.79 29.82 -20.95
C CYS A 30 2.99 30.75 -20.01
N SER A 31 1.78 30.40 -19.56
CA SER A 31 1.07 31.22 -18.55
C SER A 31 0.92 30.48 -17.23
N ASP A 32 1.27 31.14 -16.12
CA ASP A 32 1.18 30.58 -14.76
C ASP A 32 -0.25 30.33 -14.27
N TYR A 33 -1.29 30.62 -15.07
CA TYR A 33 -2.68 30.52 -14.64
C TYR A 33 -3.56 29.85 -15.70
N ALA A 34 -4.09 28.66 -15.40
CA ALA A 34 -5.13 28.03 -16.20
C ALA A 34 -6.38 28.95 -16.28
N ASN A 35 -6.84 29.25 -17.49
CA ASN A 35 -8.03 30.09 -17.70
C ASN A 35 -9.31 29.28 -17.43
N ILE A 36 -9.66 29.12 -16.15
CA ILE A 36 -10.81 28.35 -15.71
C ILE A 36 -12.08 29.20 -15.84
N PRO A 37 -13.09 28.79 -16.64
CA PRO A 37 -14.34 29.53 -16.78
C PRO A 37 -15.03 29.84 -15.44
N GLU A 38 -15.58 31.04 -15.27
CA GLU A 38 -16.23 31.50 -14.01
C GLU A 38 -17.45 30.65 -13.60
N LYS A 39 -18.06 29.95 -14.55
CA LYS A 39 -19.21 29.06 -14.32
C LYS A 39 -18.97 27.94 -13.29
N PHE A 40 -17.73 27.53 -13.06
CA PHE A 40 -17.40 26.45 -12.13
C PHE A 40 -17.32 26.94 -10.69
N LYS A 41 -18.03 26.31 -9.75
CA LYS A 41 -17.86 26.62 -8.32
C LYS A 41 -16.61 25.94 -7.78
N GLY A 42 -16.08 26.38 -6.64
CA GLY A 42 -14.88 25.78 -6.03
C GLY A 42 -15.02 24.26 -5.80
N ASN A 43 -16.19 23.80 -5.35
CA ASN A 43 -16.43 22.35 -5.18
C ASN A 43 -16.42 21.58 -6.51
N ASP A 44 -16.88 22.20 -7.61
CA ASP A 44 -16.88 21.56 -8.93
C ASP A 44 -15.44 21.39 -9.47
N LEU A 45 -14.52 22.27 -9.05
CA LEU A 45 -13.08 22.18 -9.35
C LEU A 45 -12.39 21.11 -8.51
N LEU A 46 -12.74 20.98 -7.23
CA LEU A 46 -12.23 19.91 -6.37
C LEU A 46 -12.62 18.52 -6.86
N VAL A 47 -13.88 18.34 -7.31
CA VAL A 47 -14.31 17.07 -7.90
C VAL A 47 -13.45 16.73 -9.12
N PHE A 48 -13.20 17.72 -9.97
CA PHE A 48 -12.36 17.51 -11.14
C PHE A 48 -10.90 17.19 -10.77
N GLN A 49 -10.34 17.88 -9.77
CA GLN A 49 -9.01 17.56 -9.24
C GLN A 49 -8.92 16.13 -8.69
N ARG A 50 -9.93 15.67 -7.94
CA ARG A 50 -10.00 14.29 -7.42
C ARG A 50 -10.02 13.26 -8.55
N VAL A 51 -10.75 13.54 -9.63
CA VAL A 51 -10.79 12.69 -10.83
C VAL A 51 -9.41 12.60 -11.48
N LEU A 52 -8.71 13.73 -11.67
CA LEU A 52 -7.35 13.74 -12.22
C LEU A 52 -6.37 12.96 -11.34
N ALA A 53 -6.43 13.19 -10.02
CA ALA A 53 -5.60 12.47 -9.06
C ALA A 53 -5.88 10.96 -9.08
N GLN A 54 -7.14 10.54 -9.25
CA GLN A 54 -7.52 9.14 -9.36
C GLN A 54 -7.04 8.51 -10.66
N ILE A 55 -7.10 9.23 -11.78
CA ILE A 55 -6.54 8.77 -13.05
C ILE A 55 -5.03 8.56 -12.89
N ARG A 56 -4.31 9.52 -12.31
CA ARG A 56 -2.87 9.39 -12.04
C ARG A 56 -2.54 8.16 -11.20
N LYS A 57 -3.35 7.87 -10.17
CA LYS A 57 -3.19 6.66 -9.35
C LYS A 57 -3.41 5.38 -10.16
N GLN A 58 -4.47 5.34 -10.97
CA GLN A 58 -4.84 4.15 -11.76
C GLN A 58 -3.86 3.88 -12.92
N THR A 59 -3.33 4.92 -13.56
CA THR A 59 -2.40 4.76 -14.67
C THR A 59 -0.96 4.60 -14.20
N HIS A 60 -0.66 4.89 -12.93
CA HIS A 60 0.69 4.95 -12.38
C HIS A 60 1.65 5.84 -13.20
N THR A 61 1.12 6.81 -13.96
CA THR A 61 1.90 7.72 -14.82
C THR A 61 1.90 9.13 -14.27
N ILE A 62 3.08 9.72 -14.08
CA ILE A 62 3.23 11.11 -13.61
C ILE A 62 3.46 12.01 -14.84
N ASN A 63 2.48 12.83 -15.17
CA ASN A 63 2.65 13.92 -16.13
C ASN A 63 2.81 15.24 -15.35
N PRO A 64 3.95 15.94 -15.45
CA PRO A 64 4.19 17.19 -14.72
C PRO A 64 3.13 18.28 -14.97
N LEU A 65 2.60 18.38 -16.19
CA LEU A 65 1.58 19.37 -16.54
C LEU A 65 0.24 19.08 -15.86
N LEU A 66 -0.14 17.80 -15.78
CA LEU A 66 -1.37 17.39 -15.08
C LEU A 66 -1.21 17.56 -13.57
N LEU A 67 -0.01 17.35 -13.03
CA LEU A 67 0.28 17.61 -11.61
C LEU A 67 0.20 19.10 -11.30
N LYS A 68 0.75 19.98 -12.15
CA LYS A 68 0.61 21.44 -12.01
C LYS A 68 -0.87 21.84 -12.03
N LEU A 69 -1.63 21.33 -13.00
CA LEU A 69 -3.08 21.55 -13.06
C LEU A 69 -3.81 21.12 -11.79
N GLU A 70 -3.48 19.94 -11.24
CA GLU A 70 -4.10 19.49 -10.00
C GLU A 70 -3.89 20.47 -8.85
N ASN A 71 -2.71 21.08 -8.74
CA ASN A 71 -2.41 22.10 -7.72
C ASN A 71 -3.17 23.41 -8.01
N ASP A 72 -3.12 23.90 -9.24
CA ASP A 72 -3.80 25.14 -9.67
C ASP A 72 -5.33 25.06 -9.43
N LEU A 73 -5.93 23.87 -9.63
CA LEU A 73 -7.35 23.64 -9.37
C LEU A 73 -7.70 23.79 -7.88
N ILE A 74 -6.81 23.39 -6.97
CA ILE A 74 -7.03 23.52 -5.52
C ILE A 74 -6.95 24.98 -5.12
N GLU A 75 -5.95 25.72 -5.62
CA GLU A 75 -5.81 27.15 -5.38
C GLU A 75 -7.03 27.92 -5.89
N LYS A 76 -7.43 27.68 -7.15
CA LYS A 76 -8.62 28.32 -7.73
C LYS A 76 -9.91 27.92 -7.00
N ALA A 77 -9.99 26.70 -6.49
CA ALA A 77 -11.14 26.28 -5.69
C ALA A 77 -11.20 27.04 -4.36
N ALA A 78 -10.06 27.30 -3.72
CA ALA A 78 -9.97 28.08 -2.49
C ALA A 78 -10.34 29.56 -2.74
N GLU A 79 -9.83 30.17 -3.82
CA GLU A 79 -10.19 31.54 -4.24
C GLU A 79 -11.70 31.68 -4.51
N ARG A 80 -12.34 30.62 -5.03
CA ARG A 80 -13.79 30.57 -5.27
C ARG A 80 -14.61 30.25 -4.01
N GLY A 81 -13.98 30.29 -2.83
CA GLY A 81 -14.64 30.15 -1.53
C GLY A 81 -14.92 28.72 -1.09
N SER A 82 -14.27 27.70 -1.67
CA SER A 82 -14.40 26.33 -1.17
C SER A 82 -13.59 26.16 0.12
N ARG A 83 -14.30 25.91 1.23
CA ARG A 83 -13.70 25.66 2.55
C ARG A 83 -12.86 24.38 2.57
N ASP A 84 -13.27 23.35 1.84
CA ASP A 84 -12.51 22.10 1.67
C ASP A 84 -11.16 22.34 0.99
N ALA A 85 -11.17 23.16 -0.07
CA ALA A 85 -9.95 23.53 -0.80
C ALA A 85 -9.04 24.37 0.09
N LEU A 86 -9.59 25.38 0.78
CA LEU A 86 -8.85 26.24 1.69
C LEU A 86 -8.21 25.43 2.83
N SER A 87 -8.94 24.48 3.41
CA SER A 87 -8.41 23.56 4.42
C SER A 87 -7.24 22.75 3.86
N THR A 88 -7.42 22.13 2.69
CA THR A 88 -6.38 21.29 2.07
C THR A 88 -5.13 22.11 1.75
N LEU A 89 -5.30 23.29 1.15
CA LEU A 89 -4.22 24.22 0.80
C LEU A 89 -3.44 24.67 2.04
N SER A 90 -4.15 25.02 3.11
CA SER A 90 -3.52 25.45 4.37
C SER A 90 -2.63 24.35 4.98
N PHE A 91 -3.08 23.09 4.94
CA PHE A 91 -2.25 21.97 5.41
C PHE A 91 -1.09 21.65 4.46
N MET A 92 -1.27 21.79 3.14
CA MET A 92 -0.17 21.65 2.16
C MET A 92 0.95 22.65 2.41
N ALA A 93 0.59 23.93 2.66
CA ALA A 93 1.55 24.98 3.02
C ALA A 93 2.34 24.64 4.29
N LEU A 94 1.66 24.11 5.32
CA LEU A 94 2.32 23.73 6.58
C LEU A 94 3.16 22.46 6.51
N GLU A 95 2.95 21.62 5.50
CA GLU A 95 3.76 20.43 5.23
C GLU A 95 4.90 20.71 4.24
N GLY A 96 4.93 21.89 3.62
CA GLY A 96 5.88 22.22 2.56
C GLY A 96 5.67 21.39 1.30
N LYS A 97 4.43 20.96 1.03
CA LYS A 97 4.08 20.21 -0.19
C LYS A 97 3.76 21.20 -1.30
N GLY A 98 4.62 21.29 -2.32
CA GLY A 98 4.50 22.23 -3.44
C GLY A 98 5.67 23.22 -3.48
N GLU A 99 5.75 24.00 -4.55
CA GLU A 99 6.77 25.04 -4.74
C GLU A 99 6.22 26.41 -4.31
N GLY A 100 7.08 27.29 -3.77
CA GLY A 100 6.73 28.71 -3.57
C GLY A 100 6.17 29.12 -2.21
N TRP A 101 6.11 28.23 -1.21
CA TRP A 101 5.60 28.59 0.12
C TRP A 101 6.54 29.51 0.90
N SER A 102 6.11 30.74 1.20
CA SER A 102 6.82 31.65 2.10
C SER A 102 6.51 31.37 3.57
N GLU A 103 7.31 31.92 4.49
CA GLU A 103 6.98 31.86 5.93
C GLU A 103 5.72 32.65 6.25
N GLU A 104 5.42 33.72 5.50
CA GLU A 104 4.16 34.46 5.61
C GLU A 104 2.96 33.56 5.26
N ASP A 105 3.06 32.76 4.19
CA ASP A 105 2.01 31.82 3.79
C ASP A 105 1.74 30.75 4.84
N LYS A 106 2.79 30.31 5.54
CA LYS A 106 2.62 29.39 6.68
C LYS A 106 1.89 30.04 7.84
N THR A 107 2.07 31.34 8.07
CA THR A 107 1.33 32.06 9.11
C THR A 107 -0.13 32.28 8.73
N THR A 108 -0.43 32.62 7.47
CA THR A 108 -1.80 32.77 6.98
C THR A 108 -2.53 31.43 6.94
N ALA A 109 -1.85 30.35 6.56
CA ALA A 109 -2.40 29.00 6.65
C ALA A 109 -2.82 28.63 8.09
N LYS A 110 -2.05 29.03 9.11
CA LYS A 110 -2.43 28.81 10.52
C LYS A 110 -3.65 29.62 10.92
N SER A 111 -3.79 30.86 10.48
CA SER A 111 -4.98 31.66 10.77
C SER A 111 -6.21 31.05 10.10
N TYR A 112 -6.11 30.62 8.84
CA TYR A 112 -7.23 29.96 8.15
C TYR A 112 -7.63 28.63 8.78
N ILE A 113 -6.67 27.80 9.22
CA ILE A 113 -6.99 26.57 9.95
C ILE A 113 -7.73 26.90 11.24
N LYS A 114 -7.31 27.92 11.98
CA LYS A 114 -7.98 28.34 13.21
C LYS A 114 -9.43 28.78 12.93
N GLU A 115 -9.63 29.64 11.94
CA GLU A 115 -10.97 30.08 11.52
C GLU A 115 -11.86 28.91 11.08
N LEU A 116 -11.31 27.97 10.30
CA LEU A 116 -12.04 26.78 9.86
C LEU A 116 -12.41 25.84 11.02
N MET A 117 -11.55 25.72 12.04
CA MET A 117 -11.86 24.99 13.26
C MET A 117 -12.95 25.68 14.08
N GLU A 118 -12.95 27.01 14.15
CA GLU A 118 -14.02 27.80 14.81
C GLU A 118 -15.37 27.64 14.07
N LEU A 119 -15.34 27.39 12.76
CA LEU A 119 -16.52 27.11 11.93
C LEU A 119 -16.95 25.63 11.95
N GLU A 120 -16.37 24.81 12.83
CA GLU A 120 -16.62 23.37 12.93
C GLU A 120 -16.47 22.63 11.58
N HIS A 121 -15.47 23.00 10.79
CA HIS A 121 -15.27 22.40 9.46
C HIS A 121 -14.72 20.96 9.54
N PRO A 122 -15.45 19.93 9.07
CA PRO A 122 -15.10 18.52 9.34
C PRO A 122 -13.72 18.13 8.79
N LEU A 123 -13.43 18.44 7.52
CA LEU A 123 -12.17 18.07 6.87
C LEU A 123 -10.96 18.65 7.60
N THR A 124 -11.09 19.83 8.21
CA THR A 124 -10.01 20.50 8.93
C THR A 124 -9.60 19.71 10.17
N PHE A 125 -10.56 19.16 10.92
CA PHE A 125 -10.27 18.29 12.07
C PHE A 125 -9.60 16.99 11.64
N LYS A 126 -10.07 16.38 10.54
CA LYS A 126 -9.45 15.17 10.00
C LYS A 126 -8.00 15.41 9.58
N LEU A 127 -7.72 16.49 8.84
CA LEU A 127 -6.36 16.83 8.41
C LEU A 127 -5.46 17.23 9.59
N ALA A 128 -6.00 17.91 10.59
CA ALA A 128 -5.29 18.18 11.84
C ALA A 128 -4.90 16.88 12.56
N ALA A 129 -5.83 15.92 12.63
CA ALA A 129 -5.58 14.62 13.24
C ALA A 129 -4.52 13.81 12.47
N ASP A 130 -4.56 13.81 11.14
CA ASP A 130 -3.55 13.17 10.29
C ASP A 130 -2.16 13.77 10.56
N ARG A 131 -2.07 15.10 10.68
CA ARG A 131 -0.80 15.80 10.95
C ARG A 131 -0.23 15.43 12.32
N GLU A 132 -1.06 15.40 13.37
CA GLU A 132 -0.61 14.98 14.70
C GLU A 132 -0.17 13.51 14.70
N LEU A 133 -0.90 12.64 14.00
CA LEU A 133 -0.53 11.24 13.84
C LEU A 133 0.80 11.08 13.10
N LYS A 134 1.02 11.86 12.02
CA LYS A 134 2.28 11.86 11.28
C LYS A 134 3.44 12.37 12.14
N GLY A 135 3.24 13.46 12.88
CA GLY A 135 4.26 13.97 13.81
C GLY A 135 4.65 12.92 14.86
N TYR A 136 3.68 12.14 15.33
CA TYR A 136 3.91 11.01 16.22
C TYR A 136 4.71 9.88 15.53
N THR A 137 4.35 9.45 14.32
CA THR A 137 5.11 8.42 13.59
C THR A 137 6.54 8.85 13.28
N ASP A 138 6.73 10.09 12.81
CA ASP A 138 8.06 10.61 12.52
C ASP A 138 8.92 10.68 13.80
N SER A 139 8.31 10.92 14.96
CA SER A 139 9.01 10.91 16.25
C SER A 139 9.45 9.51 16.67
N LEU A 140 8.66 8.49 16.38
CA LEU A 140 9.01 7.10 16.64
C LEU A 140 10.14 6.65 15.72
N GLU A 141 10.05 6.95 14.42
CA GLU A 141 11.07 6.59 13.43
C GLU A 141 12.43 7.19 13.75
N ARG A 142 12.48 8.47 14.16
CA ARG A 142 13.75 9.10 14.59
C ARG A 142 14.35 8.43 15.81
N LYS A 143 13.54 8.04 16.81
CA LYS A 143 14.02 7.34 18.00
C LYS A 143 14.58 5.96 17.67
N CYS A 144 13.93 5.22 16.77
CA CYS A 144 14.44 3.93 16.29
C CYS A 144 15.76 4.08 15.51
N ALA A 145 15.90 5.16 14.72
CA ALA A 145 17.15 5.45 14.04
C ALA A 145 18.29 5.84 15.00
N GLU A 146 17.98 6.51 16.11
CA GLU A 146 18.95 6.92 17.14
C GLU A 146 19.39 5.78 18.06
N SER A 147 18.58 4.73 18.24
CA SER A 147 18.91 3.60 19.11
C SER A 147 19.96 2.64 18.55
N ASN A 148 20.51 2.89 17.34
CA ASN A 148 21.48 2.02 16.65
C ASN A 148 21.01 0.56 16.51
N ASP A 149 19.70 0.30 16.66
CA ASP A 149 19.09 -0.86 16.04
C ASP A 149 19.03 -0.51 14.55
N THR A 150 20.05 -0.93 13.81
CA THR A 150 19.96 -0.91 12.35
C THR A 150 18.63 -1.57 11.98
N PRO A 151 17.75 -0.94 11.19
CA PRO A 151 16.76 -1.72 10.49
C PRO A 151 17.59 -2.64 9.62
N ASN A 152 17.70 -3.91 10.00
CA ASN A 152 18.11 -4.91 9.06
C ASN A 152 17.16 -4.73 7.88
N ASP A 153 17.71 -4.34 6.72
CA ASP A 153 17.03 -4.47 5.41
C ASP A 153 16.56 -5.93 5.20
N ASP A 154 17.08 -6.85 6.01
CA ASP A 154 16.61 -8.20 6.23
C ASP A 154 15.38 -8.21 7.15
N LEU A 155 14.23 -8.01 6.53
CA LEU A 155 12.89 -8.39 6.98
C LEU A 155 12.51 -8.06 8.42
N ILE A 156 11.55 -7.14 8.49
CA ILE A 156 10.24 -7.32 9.13
C ILE A 156 9.59 -5.93 9.17
N PRO A 157 8.45 -5.67 8.48
CA PRO A 157 7.51 -4.64 8.88
C PRO A 157 6.46 -5.22 9.85
N THR A 158 6.78 -6.29 10.58
CA THR A 158 6.01 -6.69 11.77
C THR A 158 6.53 -5.90 12.96
N PHE A 159 5.77 -4.86 13.30
CA PHE A 159 5.16 -4.81 14.62
C PHE A 159 6.06 -4.81 15.87
N ASP A 160 7.38 -4.62 15.76
CA ASP A 160 8.27 -4.44 16.91
C ASP A 160 8.55 -2.95 17.14
N LEU A 161 7.47 -2.18 17.23
CA LEU A 161 7.46 -0.95 18.01
C LEU A 161 7.44 -1.38 19.48
N SER A 162 8.62 -1.49 20.09
CA SER A 162 8.74 -1.81 21.51
C SER A 162 7.79 -0.91 22.33
N PHE A 163 6.90 -1.55 23.10
CA PHE A 163 5.81 -0.95 23.87
C PHE A 163 6.28 0.19 24.82
N SER A 164 7.59 0.26 25.12
CA SER A 164 8.22 1.29 25.93
C SER A 164 8.40 2.64 25.24
N THR A 165 8.42 2.71 23.90
CA THR A 165 8.62 3.98 23.17
C THR A 165 7.33 4.75 22.90
N ILE A 166 6.18 4.05 22.93
CA ILE A 166 4.83 4.61 22.73
C ILE A 166 4.41 5.50 23.92
N THR A 167 4.98 5.29 25.11
CA THR A 167 4.54 5.91 26.38
C THR A 167 5.07 7.32 26.62
N GLU A 168 5.96 7.86 25.79
CA GLU A 168 6.56 9.18 26.03
C GLU A 168 5.88 10.34 25.28
N SER A 169 5.02 10.08 24.29
CA SER A 169 4.18 11.11 23.63
C SER A 169 2.67 10.79 23.60
N PRO A 170 2.06 10.25 24.69
CA PRO A 170 0.62 9.96 24.76
C PRO A 170 -0.24 11.19 24.51
N LYS A 171 0.31 12.38 24.74
CA LYS A 171 -0.37 13.66 24.52
C LYS A 171 -0.66 13.94 23.04
N GLN A 172 0.25 13.63 22.12
CA GLN A 172 0.02 13.83 20.68
C GLN A 172 -0.95 12.79 20.15
N LEU A 173 -0.79 11.53 20.55
CA LEU A 173 -1.72 10.46 20.18
C LEU A 173 -3.14 10.72 20.70
N GLY A 174 -3.28 11.15 21.96
CA GLY A 174 -4.56 11.53 22.54
C GLY A 174 -5.21 12.72 21.83
N ARG A 175 -4.41 13.71 21.40
CA ARG A 175 -4.90 14.81 20.55
C ARG A 175 -5.42 14.29 19.21
N ALA A 176 -4.65 13.46 18.52
CA ALA A 176 -5.08 12.87 17.24
C ALA A 176 -6.40 12.10 17.39
N ILE A 177 -6.54 11.27 18.42
CA ILE A 177 -7.79 10.54 18.71
C ILE A 177 -8.95 11.52 18.90
N SER A 178 -8.77 12.53 19.77
CA SER A 178 -9.84 13.52 20.05
C SER A 178 -10.28 14.30 18.80
N LEU A 179 -9.33 14.62 17.90
CA LEU A 179 -9.63 15.29 16.64
C LEU A 179 -10.37 14.39 15.65
N TYR A 180 -10.00 13.10 15.55
CA TYR A 180 -10.75 12.14 14.74
C TYR A 180 -12.15 11.88 15.29
N GLU A 181 -12.30 11.73 16.60
CA GLU A 181 -13.61 11.57 17.25
C GLU A 181 -14.50 12.80 17.01
N HIS A 182 -13.92 13.99 17.12
CA HIS A 182 -14.65 15.23 16.82
C HIS A 182 -15.03 15.31 15.33
N PHE A 183 -14.13 14.99 14.42
CA PHE A 183 -14.45 14.87 13.00
C PHE A 183 -15.62 13.90 12.76
N LEU A 184 -15.59 12.72 13.35
CA LEU A 184 -16.65 11.71 13.22
C LEU A 184 -17.97 12.15 13.84
N SER A 185 -17.96 13.06 14.83
CA SER A 185 -19.17 13.67 15.37
C SER A 185 -19.83 14.64 14.40
N LEU A 186 -19.04 15.28 13.53
CA LEU A 186 -19.51 16.21 12.50
C LEU A 186 -19.88 15.48 11.20
N ASP A 187 -19.10 14.47 10.82
CA ASP A 187 -19.29 13.67 9.61
C ASP A 187 -18.98 12.19 9.88
N SER A 188 -20.03 11.40 10.07
CA SER A 188 -19.95 9.98 10.43
C SER A 188 -20.20 9.03 9.26
N ARG A 189 -20.70 9.52 8.12
CA ARG A 189 -21.19 8.66 7.03
C ARG A 189 -20.46 8.85 5.71
N SER A 190 -19.55 9.81 5.61
CA SER A 190 -18.80 10.01 4.37
C SER A 190 -17.75 8.93 4.15
N THR A 191 -17.27 8.86 2.91
CA THR A 191 -16.08 8.06 2.56
C THR A 191 -14.81 8.55 3.27
N ILE A 192 -14.79 9.83 3.71
CA ILE A 192 -13.68 10.39 4.51
C ILE A 192 -13.75 9.86 5.95
N ALA A 193 -14.95 9.64 6.50
CA ALA A 193 -15.16 8.97 7.77
C ALA A 193 -14.56 7.55 7.80
N ALA A 194 -14.62 6.83 6.67
CA ALA A 194 -13.95 5.54 6.52
C ALA A 194 -12.43 5.63 6.74
N ALA A 195 -11.79 6.65 6.16
CA ALA A 195 -10.36 6.87 6.34
C ALA A 195 -9.98 7.27 7.78
N ALA A 196 -10.84 8.04 8.46
CA ALA A 196 -10.64 8.37 9.88
C ALA A 196 -10.81 7.15 10.79
N HIS A 197 -11.82 6.31 10.54
CA HIS A 197 -11.97 5.03 11.22
C HIS A 197 -10.79 4.09 10.98
N ARG A 198 -10.25 4.02 9.76
CA ARG A 198 -9.00 3.29 9.48
C ARG A 198 -7.83 3.81 10.31
N SER A 199 -7.63 5.13 10.40
CA SER A 199 -6.57 5.73 11.21
C SER A 199 -6.75 5.43 12.71
N LEU A 200 -7.97 5.55 13.25
CA LEU A 200 -8.28 5.18 14.64
C LEU A 200 -8.06 3.69 14.90
N GLY A 201 -8.48 2.83 13.97
CA GLY A 201 -8.26 1.38 14.03
C GLY A 201 -6.77 1.05 14.16
N MET A 202 -5.91 1.72 13.38
CA MET A 202 -4.45 1.56 13.46
C MET A 202 -3.88 2.07 14.80
N ILE A 203 -4.37 3.20 15.30
CA ILE A 203 -3.95 3.73 16.61
C ILE A 203 -4.28 2.73 17.72
N TYR A 204 -5.51 2.20 17.74
CA TYR A 204 -5.92 1.20 18.72
C TYR A 204 -5.20 -0.14 18.56
N PHE A 205 -4.89 -0.53 17.32
CA PHE A 205 -4.10 -1.74 17.03
C PHE A 205 -2.70 -1.63 17.65
N ARG A 206 -2.01 -0.50 17.41
CA ARG A 206 -0.67 -0.23 17.96
C ARG A 206 -0.65 -0.08 19.48
N THR A 207 -1.74 0.42 20.07
CA THR A 207 -1.88 0.53 21.54
C THR A 207 -2.47 -0.74 22.18
N GLN A 208 -2.52 -1.85 21.44
CA GLN A 208 -3.02 -3.17 21.88
C GLN A 208 -4.49 -3.18 22.35
N GLN A 209 -5.28 -2.17 22.01
CA GLN A 209 -6.72 -2.14 22.24
C GLN A 209 -7.45 -2.83 21.09
N LEU A 210 -7.23 -4.15 20.93
CA LEU A 210 -7.66 -4.94 19.77
C LEU A 210 -9.19 -4.91 19.55
N GLY A 211 -9.99 -4.87 20.63
CA GLY A 211 -11.46 -4.78 20.52
C GLY A 211 -11.93 -3.49 19.84
N LYS A 212 -11.41 -2.33 20.28
CA LYS A 212 -11.72 -1.04 19.65
C LYS A 212 -11.15 -0.95 18.24
N SER A 213 -9.96 -1.51 18.04
CA SER A 213 -9.32 -1.57 16.73
C SER A 213 -10.21 -2.28 15.71
N LYS A 214 -10.74 -3.45 16.08
CA LYS A 214 -11.67 -4.23 15.26
C LYS A 214 -12.93 -3.44 14.91
N GLU A 215 -13.59 -2.84 15.91
CA GLU A 215 -14.80 -2.04 15.69
C GLU A 215 -14.57 -0.90 14.68
N HIS A 216 -13.43 -0.20 14.79
CA HIS A 216 -13.10 0.87 13.88
C HIS A 216 -12.78 0.37 12.46
N PHE A 217 -12.08 -0.75 12.31
CA PHE A 217 -11.84 -1.30 10.98
C PHE A 217 -13.13 -1.84 10.33
N GLU A 218 -14.05 -2.42 11.11
CA GLU A 218 -15.38 -2.83 10.64
C GLU A 218 -16.16 -1.63 10.10
N LYS A 219 -16.23 -0.53 10.85
CA LYS A 219 -16.84 0.73 10.37
C LYS A 219 -16.16 1.27 9.12
N ALA A 220 -14.84 1.14 8.98
CA ALA A 220 -14.12 1.61 7.81
C ALA A 220 -14.50 0.84 6.53
N VAL A 221 -14.71 -0.47 6.62
CA VAL A 221 -15.11 -1.30 5.46
C VAL A 221 -16.60 -1.23 5.16
N GLU A 222 -17.44 -0.83 6.12
CA GLU A 222 -18.86 -0.53 5.89
C GLU A 222 -19.07 0.77 5.11
N LEU A 223 -18.21 1.77 5.34
CA LEU A 223 -18.37 3.11 4.77
C LEU A 223 -17.73 3.31 3.39
N ALA A 224 -16.77 2.46 3.02
CA ALA A 224 -16.06 2.59 1.75
C ALA A 224 -15.63 1.23 1.18
N PRO A 225 -15.57 1.09 -0.15
CA PRO A 225 -15.19 -0.15 -0.81
C PRO A 225 -13.74 -0.55 -0.53
N SER A 226 -13.42 -1.82 -0.81
CA SER A 226 -12.06 -2.37 -0.65
C SER A 226 -10.99 -1.56 -1.39
N THR A 227 -11.33 -1.00 -2.56
CA THR A 227 -10.45 -0.17 -3.38
C THR A 227 -9.89 1.04 -2.63
N ASP A 228 -10.67 1.59 -1.69
CA ASP A 228 -10.29 2.78 -0.92
C ASP A 228 -9.63 2.42 0.41
N ASN A 229 -9.95 1.26 0.99
CA ASN A 229 -9.46 0.82 2.30
C ASN A 229 -8.94 -0.64 2.32
N PRO A 230 -7.98 -1.02 1.46
CA PRO A 230 -7.46 -2.38 1.44
C PRO A 230 -6.71 -2.72 2.76
N GLN A 231 -6.11 -1.71 3.38
CA GLN A 231 -5.43 -1.84 4.66
C GLN A 231 -6.39 -2.18 5.82
N ALA A 232 -7.64 -1.69 5.80
CA ALA A 232 -8.61 -2.03 6.84
C ALA A 232 -8.99 -3.51 6.77
N HIS A 233 -9.19 -4.04 5.55
CA HIS A 233 -9.38 -5.47 5.34
C HIS A 233 -8.17 -6.28 5.82
N PHE A 234 -6.94 -5.86 5.52
CA PHE A 234 -5.74 -6.56 6.01
C PHE A 234 -5.72 -6.70 7.54
N PHE A 235 -5.95 -5.61 8.28
CA PHE A 235 -5.96 -5.67 9.74
C PHE A 235 -7.15 -6.46 10.30
N LEU A 236 -8.32 -6.43 9.65
CA LEU A 236 -9.42 -7.32 10.02
C LEU A 236 -9.07 -8.80 9.80
N GLY A 237 -8.26 -9.11 8.78
CA GLY A 237 -7.72 -10.44 8.57
C GLY A 237 -6.90 -10.92 9.77
N LEU A 238 -5.96 -10.07 10.22
CA LEU A 238 -5.13 -10.34 11.40
C LEU A 238 -5.95 -10.44 12.70
N LEU A 239 -6.91 -9.54 12.91
CA LEU A 239 -7.75 -9.52 14.10
C LEU A 239 -8.75 -10.68 14.18
N ASN A 240 -9.03 -11.33 13.05
CA ASN A 240 -9.93 -12.48 12.95
C ASN A 240 -9.19 -13.80 12.69
N GLU A 241 -7.90 -13.92 13.02
CA GLU A 241 -7.14 -15.17 12.87
C GLU A 241 -7.77 -16.39 13.55
N THR A 242 -8.58 -16.16 14.59
CA THR A 242 -9.37 -17.23 15.26
C THR A 242 -10.43 -17.86 14.35
N ASP A 243 -10.90 -17.15 13.34
CA ASP A 243 -11.81 -17.65 12.31
C ASP A 243 -11.11 -17.60 10.93
N PRO A 244 -10.55 -18.75 10.48
CA PRO A 244 -9.82 -18.80 9.22
C PRO A 244 -10.65 -18.42 7.99
N LEU A 245 -11.98 -18.59 8.01
CA LEU A 245 -12.82 -18.26 6.87
C LEU A 245 -13.00 -16.75 6.74
N VAL A 246 -13.23 -16.07 7.87
CA VAL A 246 -13.32 -14.60 7.92
C VAL A 246 -11.97 -13.97 7.63
N ALA A 247 -10.88 -14.49 8.21
CA ALA A 247 -9.54 -14.03 7.92
C ALA A 247 -9.19 -14.15 6.43
N ARG A 248 -9.51 -15.32 5.83
CA ARG A 248 -9.32 -15.56 4.39
C ARG A 248 -10.06 -14.55 3.53
N TYR A 249 -11.34 -14.28 3.83
CA TYR A 249 -12.14 -13.30 3.09
C TYR A 249 -11.48 -11.93 3.11
N HIS A 250 -11.09 -11.45 4.29
CA HIS A 250 -10.49 -10.14 4.43
C HIS A 250 -9.10 -10.03 3.78
N PHE A 251 -8.25 -11.05 3.91
CA PHE A 251 -6.98 -11.07 3.20
C PHE A 251 -7.16 -11.12 1.67
N GLN A 252 -8.18 -11.82 1.16
CA GLN A 252 -8.48 -11.83 -0.27
C GLN A 252 -8.93 -10.45 -0.78
N MET A 253 -9.78 -9.75 -0.02
CA MET A 253 -10.21 -8.38 -0.37
C MET A 253 -9.04 -7.39 -0.37
N ALA A 254 -8.08 -7.55 0.54
CA ALA A 254 -6.88 -6.71 0.55
C ALA A 254 -5.90 -7.08 -0.58
N ALA A 255 -5.71 -8.38 -0.85
CA ALA A 255 -4.84 -8.87 -1.91
C ALA A 255 -5.36 -8.54 -3.33
N SER A 256 -6.68 -8.51 -3.54
CA SER A 256 -7.28 -8.15 -4.83
C SER A 256 -6.98 -6.71 -5.24
N GLU A 257 -6.78 -5.82 -4.26
CA GLU A 257 -6.36 -4.42 -4.47
C GLU A 257 -4.83 -4.26 -4.52
N GLY A 258 -4.08 -5.37 -4.46
CA GLY A 258 -2.62 -5.36 -4.52
C GLY A 258 -1.92 -5.02 -3.21
N PHE A 259 -2.60 -5.15 -2.05
CA PHE A 259 -1.97 -4.91 -0.75
C PHE A 259 -0.93 -5.99 -0.43
N ARG A 260 0.36 -5.62 -0.50
CA ARG A 260 1.51 -6.53 -0.57
C ARG A 260 1.63 -7.44 0.66
N GLU A 261 1.31 -6.90 1.82
CA GLU A 261 1.40 -7.59 3.12
C GLU A 261 0.35 -8.71 3.26
N SER A 262 -0.70 -8.71 2.43
CA SER A 262 -1.73 -9.75 2.46
C SER A 262 -1.27 -11.06 1.83
N PHE A 263 -0.35 -11.02 0.85
CA PHE A 263 0.03 -12.20 0.07
C PHE A 263 0.68 -13.29 0.92
N ALA A 264 1.62 -12.90 1.80
CA ALA A 264 2.28 -13.85 2.68
C ALA A 264 1.28 -14.50 3.65
N ASN A 265 0.45 -13.67 4.30
CA ASN A 265 -0.56 -14.13 5.26
C ASN A 265 -1.58 -15.06 4.62
N LEU A 266 -2.11 -14.70 3.44
CA LEU A 266 -3.04 -15.55 2.70
C LEU A 266 -2.36 -16.84 2.22
N GLY A 267 -1.13 -16.75 1.71
CA GLY A 267 -0.35 -17.90 1.26
C GLY A 267 -0.11 -18.91 2.39
N TYR A 268 0.25 -18.44 3.59
CA TYR A 268 0.44 -19.29 4.77
C TYR A 268 -0.88 -19.83 5.33
N LEU A 269 -1.96 -19.04 5.28
CA LEU A 269 -3.30 -19.49 5.68
C LEU A 269 -3.78 -20.65 4.78
N GLU A 270 -3.65 -20.50 3.46
CA GLU A 270 -3.97 -21.56 2.49
C GLU A 270 -3.05 -22.78 2.67
N LEU A 271 -1.77 -22.57 2.98
CA LEU A 271 -0.79 -23.63 3.20
C LEU A 271 -1.06 -24.44 4.47
N ASN A 272 -1.25 -23.75 5.60
CA ASN A 272 -1.22 -24.36 6.94
C ASN A 272 -2.61 -24.76 7.43
N VAL A 273 -3.64 -23.98 7.12
CA VAL A 273 -5.01 -24.24 7.60
C VAL A 273 -5.81 -25.00 6.56
N PHE A 274 -5.86 -24.50 5.32
CA PHE A 274 -6.68 -25.11 4.26
C PHE A 274 -5.96 -26.22 3.50
N ASN A 275 -4.64 -26.36 3.67
CA ASN A 275 -3.78 -27.34 3.00
C ASN A 275 -3.90 -27.31 1.46
N ASP A 276 -4.19 -26.14 0.88
CA ASP A 276 -4.28 -25.93 -0.56
C ASP A 276 -2.93 -25.45 -1.11
N LEU A 277 -2.08 -26.43 -1.46
CA LEU A 277 -0.75 -26.21 -2.01
C LEU A 277 -0.75 -25.53 -3.40
N TYR A 278 -1.89 -25.51 -4.09
CA TYR A 278 -2.00 -24.87 -5.39
C TYR A 278 -2.23 -23.37 -5.22
N LYS A 279 -3.26 -22.99 -4.46
CA LYS A 279 -3.57 -21.57 -4.19
C LYS A 279 -2.47 -20.89 -3.38
N SER A 280 -1.92 -21.57 -2.38
CA SER A 280 -0.80 -21.06 -1.59
C SER A 280 0.38 -20.66 -2.50
N ARG A 281 0.72 -21.50 -3.48
CA ARG A 281 1.78 -21.20 -4.46
C ARG A 281 1.45 -19.98 -5.30
N GLU A 282 0.20 -19.84 -5.76
CA GLU A 282 -0.22 -18.69 -6.57
C GLU A 282 -0.09 -17.39 -5.79
N TRP A 283 -0.57 -17.34 -4.55
CA TRP A 283 -0.46 -16.15 -3.70
C TRP A 283 1.00 -15.79 -3.40
N PHE A 284 1.83 -16.77 -3.08
CA PHE A 284 3.26 -16.52 -2.86
C PHE A 284 3.99 -16.13 -4.15
N ALA A 285 3.60 -16.65 -5.31
CA ALA A 285 4.19 -16.24 -6.59
C ALA A 285 3.88 -14.77 -6.89
N LEU A 286 2.62 -14.35 -6.71
CA LEU A 286 2.22 -12.94 -6.85
C LEU A 286 2.98 -12.02 -5.89
N GLY A 287 3.05 -12.41 -4.60
CA GLY A 287 3.81 -11.63 -3.62
C GLY A 287 5.31 -11.54 -3.94
N ALA A 288 5.91 -12.63 -4.43
CA ALA A 288 7.31 -12.65 -4.85
C ALA A 288 7.58 -11.79 -6.10
N GLU A 289 6.64 -11.71 -7.05
CA GLU A 289 6.70 -10.79 -8.19
C GLU A 289 6.64 -9.33 -7.75
N LEU A 290 5.84 -9.04 -6.73
CA LEU A 290 5.78 -7.73 -6.10
C LEU A 290 6.98 -7.45 -5.20
N GLY A 291 7.93 -8.38 -5.04
CA GLY A 291 9.14 -8.21 -4.23
C GLY A 291 8.90 -8.30 -2.72
N VAL A 292 7.92 -9.10 -2.28
CA VAL A 292 7.69 -9.41 -0.86
C VAL A 292 8.58 -10.59 -0.47
N PRO A 293 9.60 -10.41 0.39
CA PRO A 293 10.59 -11.44 0.69
C PRO A 293 10.01 -12.66 1.42
N GLU A 294 9.02 -12.47 2.29
CA GLU A 294 8.34 -13.54 3.04
C GLU A 294 7.65 -14.55 2.11
N CYS A 295 7.21 -14.09 0.93
CA CYS A 295 6.58 -14.95 -0.07
C CYS A 295 7.57 -15.91 -0.73
N ILE A 296 8.86 -15.55 -0.80
CA ILE A 296 9.92 -16.44 -1.32
C ILE A 296 10.12 -17.61 -0.37
N VAL A 297 10.10 -17.35 0.94
CA VAL A 297 10.11 -18.40 1.98
C VAL A 297 8.87 -19.29 1.84
N GLY A 298 7.70 -18.70 1.62
CA GLY A 298 6.47 -19.44 1.37
C GLY A 298 6.55 -20.37 0.15
N LEU A 299 7.12 -19.91 -0.97
CA LEU A 299 7.35 -20.74 -2.16
C LEU A 299 8.29 -21.92 -1.86
N PHE A 300 9.32 -21.70 -1.06
CA PHE A 300 10.22 -22.75 -0.60
C PHE A 300 9.47 -23.79 0.26
N ASP A 301 8.68 -23.34 1.23
CA ASP A 301 7.87 -24.21 2.09
C ASP A 301 6.88 -25.06 1.28
N VAL A 302 6.27 -24.48 0.23
CA VAL A 302 5.40 -25.23 -0.71
C VAL A 302 6.19 -26.29 -1.50
N ALA A 303 7.40 -25.96 -1.99
CA ALA A 303 8.25 -26.90 -2.72
C ALA A 303 8.69 -28.07 -1.82
N MET A 304 9.04 -27.78 -0.57
CA MET A 304 9.40 -28.79 0.44
C MET A 304 8.23 -29.71 0.77
N ARG A 305 7.00 -29.18 0.94
CA ARG A 305 5.82 -30.03 1.15
C ARG A 305 5.49 -30.93 -0.04
N LYS A 306 5.77 -30.47 -1.26
CA LYS A 306 5.65 -31.29 -2.47
C LYS A 306 6.82 -32.27 -2.67
N LYS A 307 7.86 -32.21 -1.82
CA LYS A 307 9.13 -32.96 -1.96
C LYS A 307 9.83 -32.71 -3.30
N ASP A 308 9.65 -31.51 -3.87
CA ASP A 308 10.31 -31.10 -5.10
C ASP A 308 11.62 -30.36 -4.75
N TYR A 309 12.64 -31.14 -4.38
CA TYR A 309 13.92 -30.62 -3.91
C TYR A 309 14.69 -29.84 -4.99
N ARG A 310 14.50 -30.19 -6.27
CA ARG A 310 15.08 -29.45 -7.40
C ARG A 310 14.56 -28.01 -7.45
N LYS A 311 13.24 -27.82 -7.33
CA LYS A 311 12.65 -26.48 -7.29
C LYS A 311 13.02 -25.73 -6.01
N ALA A 312 13.06 -26.43 -4.87
CA ALA A 312 13.47 -25.83 -3.60
C ALA A 312 14.89 -25.23 -3.69
N ARG A 313 15.85 -25.96 -4.27
CA ARG A 313 17.21 -25.45 -4.54
C ARG A 313 17.21 -24.22 -5.45
N ALA A 314 16.45 -24.25 -6.55
CA ALA A 314 16.36 -23.10 -7.46
C ALA A 314 15.80 -21.84 -6.77
N ILE A 315 14.89 -22.01 -5.80
CA ILE A 315 14.34 -20.91 -5.00
C ILE A 315 15.40 -20.37 -4.03
N VAL A 316 16.21 -21.23 -3.40
CA VAL A 316 17.34 -20.81 -2.54
C VAL A 316 18.34 -19.96 -3.33
N GLU A 317 18.73 -20.39 -4.53
CA GLU A 317 19.62 -19.61 -5.40
C GLU A 317 18.98 -18.29 -5.84
N LYS A 318 17.67 -18.28 -6.10
CA LYS A 318 16.92 -17.05 -6.41
C LYS A 318 16.91 -16.09 -5.21
N ALA A 319 16.71 -16.61 -4.00
CA ALA A 319 16.74 -15.82 -2.76
C ALA A 319 18.12 -15.21 -2.52
N GLU A 320 19.21 -15.93 -2.83
CA GLU A 320 20.58 -15.42 -2.78
C GLU A 320 20.82 -14.24 -3.72
N ARG A 321 20.33 -14.32 -4.96
CA ARG A 321 20.45 -13.22 -5.92
C ARG A 321 19.66 -11.97 -5.50
N GLN A 322 18.59 -12.16 -4.73
CA GLN A 322 17.71 -11.07 -4.28
C GLN A 322 18.08 -10.53 -2.89
N GLY A 323 19.14 -11.06 -2.24
CA GLY A 323 19.54 -10.65 -0.89
C GLY A 323 18.69 -11.23 0.24
N VAL A 324 17.66 -12.03 -0.06
CA VAL A 324 16.70 -12.59 0.90
C VAL A 324 17.19 -13.90 1.54
N SER A 325 18.41 -14.34 1.21
CA SER A 325 18.97 -15.61 1.67
C SER A 325 19.16 -15.69 3.18
N ASN A 326 19.48 -14.56 3.83
CA ASN A 326 19.69 -14.50 5.28
C ASN A 326 18.44 -14.95 6.02
N LEU A 327 17.28 -14.36 5.69
CA LEU A 327 15.99 -14.77 6.24
C LEU A 327 15.67 -16.24 6.00
N LEU A 328 15.85 -16.72 4.76
CA LEU A 328 15.52 -18.10 4.44
C LEU A 328 16.38 -19.07 5.27
N LYS A 329 17.66 -18.75 5.46
CA LYS A 329 18.60 -19.53 6.25
C LYS A 329 18.33 -19.41 7.75
N GLU A 330 17.92 -18.26 8.25
CA GLU A 330 17.53 -18.05 9.65
C GLU A 330 16.26 -18.82 10.02
N VAL A 331 15.23 -18.71 9.18
CA VAL A 331 13.89 -19.24 9.46
C VAL A 331 13.76 -20.73 9.11
N ARG A 332 14.58 -21.26 8.18
CA ARG A 332 14.45 -22.62 7.61
C ARG A 332 15.77 -23.38 7.44
N LYS A 333 16.80 -23.08 8.24
CA LYS A 333 18.15 -23.67 8.12
C LYS A 333 18.18 -25.16 7.76
N ASP A 334 17.58 -26.00 8.60
CA ASP A 334 17.61 -27.46 8.45
C ASP A 334 16.90 -27.93 7.18
N SER A 335 15.82 -27.26 6.81
CA SER A 335 15.06 -27.58 5.59
C SER A 335 15.83 -27.19 4.32
N VAL A 336 16.60 -26.11 4.36
CA VAL A 336 17.45 -25.67 3.25
C VAL A 336 18.61 -26.65 3.04
N GLU A 337 19.28 -27.06 4.11
CA GLU A 337 20.36 -28.06 4.05
C GLU A 337 19.86 -29.40 3.48
N LEU A 338 18.68 -29.86 3.93
CA LEU A 338 18.03 -31.05 3.39
C LEU A 338 17.66 -30.91 1.91
N ALA A 339 17.14 -29.74 1.51
CA ALA A 339 16.76 -29.48 0.12
C ALA A 339 17.96 -29.54 -0.83
N ILE A 340 19.10 -28.95 -0.42
CA ILE A 340 20.33 -28.95 -1.20
C ILE A 340 20.89 -30.36 -1.31
N SER A 341 21.04 -31.07 -0.18
CA SER A 341 21.61 -32.43 -0.16
C SER A 341 20.80 -33.42 -1.00
N GLU A 342 19.47 -33.38 -0.90
CA GLU A 342 18.62 -34.30 -1.66
C GLU A 342 18.53 -33.89 -3.14
N ALA A 343 18.57 -32.58 -3.45
CA ALA A 343 18.67 -32.13 -4.83
C ALA A 343 20.00 -32.58 -5.49
N ASP A 344 21.12 -32.49 -4.78
CA ASP A 344 22.44 -32.95 -5.25
C ASP A 344 22.42 -34.46 -5.53
N ARG A 345 21.89 -35.28 -4.62
CA ARG A 345 21.71 -36.73 -4.85
C ARG A 345 20.87 -37.02 -6.09
N ILE A 346 19.77 -36.29 -6.28
CA ILE A 346 18.89 -36.46 -7.44
C ILE A 346 19.58 -36.05 -8.76
N ILE A 347 20.55 -35.13 -8.71
CA ILE A 347 21.36 -34.74 -9.87
C ILE A 347 22.44 -35.79 -10.13
N GLU A 348 23.18 -36.23 -9.10
CA GLU A 348 24.19 -37.28 -9.21
C GLU A 348 23.62 -38.59 -9.77
N VAL A 349 22.44 -39.02 -9.29
CA VAL A 349 21.73 -40.21 -9.81
C VAL A 349 21.24 -40.02 -11.26
N ALA A 350 20.98 -38.77 -11.68
CA ALA A 350 20.61 -38.47 -13.07
C ALA A 350 21.84 -38.40 -14.01
N GLU A 351 23.03 -38.13 -13.47
CA GLU A 351 24.31 -38.08 -14.20
C GLU A 351 25.03 -39.45 -14.24
N GLU A 352 24.68 -40.39 -13.37
CA GLU A 352 25.10 -41.80 -13.50
C GLU A 352 24.57 -42.41 -14.82
N PRO A 353 25.42 -43.07 -15.61
CA PRO A 353 25.55 -42.64 -16.99
C PRO A 353 24.62 -43.37 -17.96
N GLN A 354 24.03 -42.61 -18.88
CA GLN A 354 23.62 -43.05 -20.22
C GLN A 354 24.80 -43.60 -21.07
N ALA A 355 25.99 -43.81 -20.48
CA ALA A 355 27.16 -44.44 -21.11
C ALA A 355 27.02 -45.95 -21.35
N ARG A 356 25.89 -46.59 -20.99
CA ARG A 356 25.63 -48.00 -21.33
C ARG A 356 24.85 -48.23 -22.64
N GLN A 357 24.53 -47.18 -23.41
CA GLN A 357 23.81 -47.31 -24.70
C GLN A 357 24.56 -46.73 -25.92
N GLN A 358 25.89 -46.77 -25.93
CA GLN A 358 26.68 -46.60 -27.16
C GLN A 358 27.64 -47.77 -27.37
N SER A 359 27.10 -48.97 -27.63
CA SER A 359 27.83 -50.01 -28.33
C SER A 359 27.18 -50.23 -29.70
N ASN A 360 27.53 -49.37 -30.65
CA ASN A 360 27.14 -49.48 -32.05
C ASN A 360 27.92 -50.68 -32.66
N PRO A 361 27.28 -51.72 -33.23
CA PRO A 361 28.01 -52.84 -33.80
C PRO A 361 28.71 -52.38 -35.09
N ARG A 362 30.03 -52.59 -35.14
CA ARG A 362 30.88 -52.34 -36.31
C ARG A 362 30.25 -52.97 -37.57
N ARG A 363 29.77 -52.14 -38.50
CA ARG A 363 29.50 -52.57 -39.88
C ARG A 363 30.82 -53.03 -40.50
N LYS A 364 30.93 -54.33 -40.79
CA LYS A 364 31.96 -54.87 -41.66
C LYS A 364 31.72 -54.29 -43.06
N SER A 365 32.68 -53.54 -43.59
CA SER A 365 32.66 -53.16 -45.00
C SER A 365 32.85 -54.42 -45.85
N THR A 366 32.06 -54.52 -46.92
CA THR A 366 32.17 -55.61 -47.90
C THR A 366 32.78 -55.05 -49.17
N ARG A 367 33.57 -55.87 -49.86
CA ARG A 367 34.47 -55.57 -50.98
C ARG A 367 33.78 -55.19 -52.30
N TRP A 368 32.62 -54.52 -52.27
CA TRP A 368 31.81 -54.23 -53.47
C TRP A 368 31.29 -52.79 -53.59
N ASP A 369 31.74 -51.85 -52.76
CA ASP A 369 31.44 -50.44 -52.98
C ASP A 369 32.48 -49.86 -53.95
N LEU A 370 32.12 -49.78 -55.23
CA LEU A 370 32.82 -49.06 -56.31
C LEU A 370 32.65 -47.54 -56.17
#